data_AF-A0A6B8M1F0-F1
#
_entry.id   AF-A0A6B8M1F0-F1
#
_cell.length_a   1.000
_cell.length_b   1.000
_cell.length_c   1.000
_cell.angle_alpha   90.00
_cell.angle_beta   90.00
_cell.angle_gamma   90.00
#
_symmetry.space_group_name_H-M   'P 1'
#
loop_
_entity.id
_entity.type
_entity.pdbx_description
1 polymer ?
#
loop_
_entity_poly.entity_id
_entity_poly.type
_entity_poly.pdbx_seq_one_letter_code
_entity_poly.pdbx_strand_id
1 'polypeptide(L)'
;MKLLRAAPEAPKGNAEDGRKLFSEINQLQNQQFTICTASITLVGAYLALVMPKPPYDTICGDAKYLAMVSCSSAGAIVVLMLLFLWHNAIAHIVAVISSYLEVCQLSDWERDIHSFRRNNSFPSRTRISTYLFLALGGLLFLFAVGVTLEFRSCGAASAKHADWPEAFQWLTLFFFGYIALVLAFIRPGGWVTKRTDLINRWIELKRGQS
;
A
#
# COMPACT_ATOMS: atom_id res chain seq x y z
N MET A 1 -5.06 47.28 -0.25
CA MET A 1 -6.32 46.69 0.28
C MET A 1 -6.95 45.87 -0.85
N LYS A 2 -6.67 44.56 -0.91
CA LYS A 2 -7.28 43.67 -1.93
C LYS A 2 -8.72 43.43 -1.51
N LEU A 3 -9.68 43.89 -2.31
CA LEU A 3 -11.09 43.52 -2.19
C LEU A 3 -11.17 41.98 -2.24
N LEU A 4 -11.42 41.36 -1.08
CA LEU A 4 -11.84 39.96 -1.00
C LEU A 4 -13.15 39.88 -1.79
N ARG A 5 -13.08 39.49 -3.07
CA ARG A 5 -14.27 39.07 -3.81
C ARG A 5 -14.95 38.02 -2.93
N ALA A 6 -16.19 38.29 -2.54
CA ALA A 6 -17.03 37.35 -1.81
C ALA A 6 -16.91 36.00 -2.54
N ALA A 7 -16.39 34.99 -1.84
CA ALA A 7 -16.34 33.66 -2.40
C ALA A 7 -17.78 33.29 -2.77
N PRO A 8 -18.05 32.81 -3.99
CA PRO A 8 -19.39 32.40 -4.39
C PRO A 8 -19.95 31.48 -3.32
N GLU A 9 -21.19 31.74 -2.88
CA GLU A 9 -21.84 30.93 -1.84
C GLU A 9 -21.78 29.46 -2.28
N ALA A 10 -21.14 28.63 -1.46
CA ALA A 10 -21.02 27.21 -1.75
C ALA A 10 -22.44 26.63 -1.83
N PRO A 11 -22.80 25.88 -2.89
CA PRO A 11 -24.13 25.31 -2.98
C PRO A 11 -24.34 24.35 -1.80
N LYS A 12 -25.43 24.56 -1.06
CA LYS A 12 -25.80 23.76 0.10
C LYS A 12 -26.13 22.35 -0.38
N GLY A 13 -25.23 21.40 -0.14
CA GLY A 13 -25.54 20.00 -0.37
C GLY A 13 -26.65 19.53 0.58
N ASN A 14 -27.37 18.48 0.18
CA ASN A 14 -28.40 17.88 1.04
C ASN A 14 -27.74 17.21 2.27
N ALA A 15 -28.29 17.45 3.46
CA ALA A 15 -27.81 16.82 4.69
C ALA A 15 -27.88 15.28 4.64
N GLU A 16 -28.85 14.72 3.90
CA GLU A 16 -28.96 13.28 3.70
C GLU A 16 -27.76 12.71 2.91
N ASP A 17 -27.32 13.41 1.87
CA ASP A 17 -26.18 13.00 1.06
C ASP A 17 -24.89 13.05 1.88
N GLY A 18 -24.73 14.06 2.73
CA GLY A 18 -23.61 14.15 3.68
C GLY A 18 -23.54 12.93 4.61
N ARG A 19 -24.69 12.48 5.14
CA ARG A 19 -24.75 11.28 6.00
C ARG A 19 -24.38 10.01 5.26
N LYS A 20 -24.85 9.84 4.02
CA LYS A 20 -24.53 8.68 3.17
C LYS A 20 -23.04 8.62 2.88
N LEU A 21 -22.45 9.72 2.41
CA LEU A 21 -21.01 9.81 2.12
C LEU A 21 -20.14 9.58 3.35
N PHE A 22 -20.54 10.07 4.52
CA PHE A 22 -19.83 9.80 5.77
C PHE A 22 -19.86 8.31 6.14
N SER A 23 -21.00 7.65 5.96
CA SER A 23 -21.10 6.20 6.19
C SER A 23 -20.21 5.40 5.24
N GLU A 24 -20.08 5.85 3.99
CA GLU A 24 -19.21 5.23 2.98
C GLU A 24 -17.73 5.40 3.34
N ILE A 25 -17.30 6.59 3.78
CA ILE A 25 -15.94 6.80 4.29
C ILE A 25 -15.63 5.81 5.41
N ASN A 26 -16.54 5.61 6.36
CA ASN A 26 -16.31 4.68 7.47
C ASN A 26 -16.17 3.22 6.99
N GLN A 27 -17.00 2.80 6.03
CA GLN A 27 -16.89 1.46 5.42
C GLN A 27 -15.54 1.29 4.69
N LEU A 28 -15.13 2.27 3.89
CA LEU A 28 -13.86 2.26 3.18
C LEU A 28 -12.66 2.22 4.14
N GLN A 29 -12.71 2.96 5.24
CA GLN A 29 -11.66 2.92 6.27
C GLN A 29 -11.58 1.56 6.98
N ASN A 30 -12.72 0.91 7.21
CA ASN A 30 -12.76 -0.47 7.72
C ASN A 30 -12.15 -1.44 6.71
N GLN A 31 -12.43 -1.29 5.41
CA GLN A 31 -11.78 -2.12 4.37
C GLN A 31 -10.26 -1.95 4.36
N GLN A 32 -9.75 -0.72 4.51
CA GLN A 32 -8.30 -0.49 4.61
C GLN A 32 -7.67 -1.19 5.82
N PHE A 33 -8.36 -1.17 6.96
CA PHE A 33 -7.93 -1.89 8.15
C PHE A 33 -7.88 -3.39 7.88
N THR A 34 -8.96 -3.96 7.33
CA THR A 34 -9.03 -5.39 6.96
C THR A 34 -7.92 -5.80 6.00
N ILE A 35 -7.59 -4.97 5.00
CA ILE A 35 -6.49 -5.24 4.07
C ILE A 35 -5.13 -5.28 4.80
N CYS A 36 -4.89 -4.36 5.73
CA CYS A 36 -3.65 -4.37 6.54
C CYS A 36 -3.57 -5.60 7.46
N THR A 37 -4.67 -6.00 8.09
CA THR A 37 -4.69 -7.19 8.94
C THR A 37 -4.49 -8.46 8.09
N ALA A 38 -5.19 -8.55 6.95
CA ALA A 38 -5.07 -9.67 6.04
C ALA A 38 -3.65 -9.82 5.49
N SER A 39 -2.95 -8.72 5.16
CA SER A 39 -1.57 -8.80 4.67
C SER A 39 -0.61 -9.36 5.74
N ILE A 40 -0.74 -8.92 7.00
CA ILE A 40 0.04 -9.46 8.12
C ILE A 40 -0.25 -10.95 8.31
N THR A 41 -1.54 -11.34 8.34
CA THR A 41 -1.94 -12.74 8.51
C THR A 41 -1.47 -13.63 7.38
N LEU A 42 -1.59 -13.18 6.12
CA LEU A 42 -1.13 -13.93 4.95
C LEU A 42 0.38 -14.16 4.98
N VAL A 43 1.16 -13.14 5.32
CA VAL A 43 2.62 -13.27 5.44
C VAL A 43 2.99 -14.21 6.58
N GLY A 44 2.35 -14.07 7.75
CA GLY A 44 2.59 -14.97 8.88
C GLY A 44 2.26 -16.43 8.57
N ALA A 45 1.09 -16.67 7.96
CA ALA A 45 0.68 -18.01 7.54
C ALA A 45 1.61 -18.58 6.47
N TYR A 46 2.02 -17.78 5.50
CA TYR A 46 2.98 -18.15 4.47
C TYR A 46 4.32 -18.59 5.08
N LEU A 47 4.90 -17.78 5.96
CA LEU A 47 6.17 -18.10 6.61
C LEU A 47 6.06 -19.39 7.44
N ALA A 48 4.96 -19.58 8.16
CA ALA A 48 4.72 -20.81 8.91
C ALA A 48 4.59 -22.06 8.03
N LEU A 49 4.08 -21.92 6.80
CA LEU A 49 3.93 -23.01 5.84
C LEU A 49 5.25 -23.37 5.15
N VAL A 50 6.07 -22.37 4.83
CA VAL A 50 7.30 -22.53 4.05
C VAL A 50 8.53 -22.78 4.93
N MET A 51 8.46 -22.49 6.23
CA MET A 51 9.54 -22.83 7.15
C MET A 51 9.87 -24.33 7.11
N PRO A 52 11.17 -24.70 7.03
CA PRO A 52 11.58 -26.09 6.99
C PRO A 52 11.20 -26.78 8.31
N LYS A 53 10.43 -27.86 8.21
CA LYS A 53 10.04 -28.72 9.35
C LYS A 53 11.05 -29.83 9.65
N PRO A 54 11.61 -30.55 8.65
CA PRO A 54 12.59 -31.59 8.93
C PRO A 54 13.98 -30.98 9.17
N PRO A 55 14.93 -31.76 9.75
CA PRO A 55 16.29 -31.29 10.00
C PRO A 55 16.92 -30.75 8.72
N TYR A 56 17.59 -29.60 8.82
CA TYR A 56 18.17 -28.89 7.67
C TYR A 56 19.03 -29.80 6.77
N ASP A 57 19.76 -30.74 7.36
CA ASP A 57 20.60 -31.72 6.65
C ASP A 57 19.83 -32.59 5.65
N THR A 58 18.53 -32.80 5.85
CA THR A 58 17.68 -33.60 4.94
C THR A 58 17.20 -32.84 3.71
N ILE A 59 17.22 -31.50 3.74
CA ILE A 59 16.75 -30.63 2.66
C ILE A 59 17.93 -29.96 1.94
N CYS A 60 19.10 -29.94 2.56
CA CYS A 60 20.35 -29.42 2.02
C CYS A 60 20.61 -29.98 0.60
N GLY A 61 20.60 -29.09 -0.40
CA GLY A 61 20.83 -29.45 -1.81
C GLY A 61 19.58 -29.84 -2.60
N ASP A 62 18.38 -29.84 -2.01
CA ASP A 62 17.13 -30.08 -2.76
C ASP A 62 16.75 -28.85 -3.61
N ALA A 63 17.08 -28.92 -4.89
CA ALA A 63 16.74 -27.89 -5.87
C ALA A 63 15.23 -27.65 -5.99
N LYS A 64 14.38 -28.66 -5.76
CA LYS A 64 12.93 -28.52 -5.83
C LYS A 64 12.40 -27.67 -4.68
N TYR A 65 12.93 -27.88 -3.47
CA TYR A 65 12.59 -27.05 -2.32
C TYR A 65 13.00 -25.59 -2.54
N LEU A 66 14.23 -25.34 -3.01
CA LEU A 66 14.69 -23.98 -3.30
C LEU A 66 13.82 -23.27 -4.35
N ALA A 67 13.45 -23.98 -5.42
CA ALA A 67 12.54 -23.46 -6.44
C ALA A 67 11.16 -23.16 -5.86
N MET A 68 10.61 -24.06 -5.04
CA MET A 68 9.32 -23.87 -4.36
C MET A 68 9.34 -22.61 -3.48
N VAL A 69 10.34 -22.45 -2.62
CA VAL A 69 10.48 -21.28 -1.72
C VAL A 69 10.61 -19.99 -2.53
N SER A 70 11.45 -19.99 -3.57
CA SER A 70 11.69 -18.81 -4.40
C SER A 70 10.44 -18.37 -5.17
N CYS A 71 9.79 -19.32 -5.87
CA CYS A 71 8.59 -19.05 -6.66
C CYS A 71 7.40 -18.66 -5.78
N SER A 72 7.19 -19.34 -4.65
CA SER A 72 6.10 -19.00 -3.73
C SER A 72 6.34 -17.67 -3.01
N SER A 73 7.60 -17.31 -2.71
CA SER A 73 7.94 -15.99 -2.15
C SER A 73 7.68 -14.88 -3.16
N ALA A 74 8.05 -15.09 -4.43
CA ALA A 74 7.73 -14.15 -5.51
C ALA A 74 6.21 -13.98 -5.65
N GLY A 75 5.44 -15.07 -5.63
CA GLY A 75 3.97 -15.04 -5.64
C GLY A 75 3.39 -14.27 -4.45
N ALA A 76 3.91 -14.49 -3.24
CA ALA A 76 3.50 -13.77 -2.03
C ALA A 76 3.79 -12.26 -2.12
N ILE A 77 4.94 -11.86 -2.69
CA ILE A 77 5.26 -10.45 -2.96
C ILE A 77 4.28 -9.83 -3.95
N VAL A 78 3.89 -10.55 -5.02
CA VAL A 78 2.89 -10.07 -5.99
C VAL A 78 1.53 -9.88 -5.32
N VAL A 79 1.08 -10.83 -4.49
CA VAL A 79 -0.18 -10.68 -3.73
C VAL A 79 -0.11 -9.47 -2.79
N LEU A 80 1.02 -9.29 -2.10
CA LEU A 80 1.23 -8.15 -1.21
C LEU A 80 1.21 -6.82 -1.98
N MET A 81 1.77 -6.78 -3.19
CA MET A 81 1.71 -5.64 -4.10
C MET A 81 0.27 -5.30 -4.49
N LEU A 82 -0.55 -6.30 -4.84
CA LEU A 82 -1.96 -6.10 -5.19
C LEU A 82 -2.77 -5.55 -4.01
N LEU A 83 -2.56 -6.09 -2.81
CA LEU A 83 -3.19 -5.58 -1.58
C LEU A 83 -2.78 -4.14 -1.27
N PHE A 84 -1.50 -3.81 -1.49
CA PHE A 84 -1.00 -2.44 -1.34
C PHE A 84 -1.66 -1.48 -2.35
N LEU A 85 -1.77 -1.88 -3.62
CA LEU A 85 -2.44 -1.07 -4.65
C LEU A 85 -3.92 -0.86 -4.30
N TRP A 86 -4.63 -1.90 -3.86
CA TRP A 86 -6.01 -1.80 -3.43
C TRP A 86 -6.17 -0.86 -2.22
N HIS A 87 -5.31 -1.00 -1.21
CA HIS A 87 -5.30 -0.12 -0.05
C HIS A 87 -5.14 1.36 -0.45
N ASN A 88 -4.23 1.66 -1.39
CA ASN A 88 -4.02 3.02 -1.89
C ASN A 88 -5.18 3.53 -2.75
N ALA A 89 -5.79 2.69 -3.58
CA ALA A 89 -6.98 3.06 -4.35
C ALA A 89 -8.12 3.48 -3.42
N ILE A 90 -8.36 2.74 -2.33
CA ILE A 90 -9.34 3.13 -1.31
C ILE A 90 -8.96 4.47 -0.66
N ALA A 91 -7.67 4.67 -0.32
CA ALA A 91 -7.21 5.92 0.28
C ALA A 91 -7.50 7.13 -0.63
N HIS A 92 -7.33 6.94 -1.95
CA HIS A 92 -7.64 7.95 -2.95
C HIS A 92 -9.15 8.25 -3.00
N ILE A 93 -10.00 7.22 -3.02
CA ILE A 93 -11.46 7.40 -3.00
C ILE A 93 -11.91 8.18 -1.76
N VAL A 94 -11.40 7.80 -0.57
CA VAL A 94 -11.68 8.54 0.68
C VAL A 94 -11.23 9.99 0.57
N ALA A 95 -10.05 10.26 0.02
CA ALA A 95 -9.57 11.64 -0.16
C ALA A 95 -10.49 12.47 -1.08
N VAL A 96 -11.01 11.86 -2.15
CA VAL A 96 -11.97 12.51 -3.06
C VAL A 96 -13.27 12.84 -2.33
N ILE A 97 -13.87 11.87 -1.62
CA ILE A 97 -15.13 12.08 -0.88
C ILE A 97 -14.95 13.14 0.22
N SER A 98 -13.90 13.04 1.04
CA SER A 98 -13.62 14.03 2.09
C SER A 98 -13.38 15.43 1.51
N SER A 99 -12.74 15.55 0.35
CA SER A 99 -12.56 16.84 -0.34
C SER A 99 -13.88 17.45 -0.81
N TYR A 100 -14.81 16.61 -1.29
CA TYR A 100 -16.15 17.05 -1.68
C TYR A 100 -16.96 17.53 -0.47
N LEU A 101 -16.95 16.78 0.63
CA LEU A 101 -17.65 17.15 1.86
C LEU A 101 -17.16 18.49 2.43
N GLU A 102 -15.86 18.76 2.32
CA GLU A 102 -15.25 20.04 2.73
C GLU A 102 -15.73 21.20 1.85
N VAL A 103 -15.67 21.06 0.52
CA VAL A 103 -16.07 22.11 -0.44
C VAL A 103 -17.57 22.41 -0.35
N CYS A 104 -18.40 21.40 -0.10
CA CYS A 104 -19.84 21.56 0.09
C CYS A 104 -20.22 22.00 1.51
N GLN A 105 -19.24 22.16 2.42
CA GLN A 105 -19.47 22.52 3.83
C GLN A 105 -20.44 21.56 4.56
N LEU A 106 -20.40 20.27 4.22
CA LEU A 106 -21.32 19.26 4.76
C LEU A 106 -20.83 18.58 6.03
N SER A 107 -19.55 18.74 6.37
CA SER A 107 -18.94 18.12 7.55
C SER A 107 -17.96 19.08 8.22
N ASP A 108 -18.30 19.52 9.43
CA ASP A 108 -17.41 20.34 10.27
C ASP A 108 -16.18 19.53 10.68
N TRP A 109 -16.36 18.24 10.97
CA TRP A 109 -15.26 17.33 11.29
C TRP A 109 -14.16 17.30 10.21
N GLU A 110 -14.54 17.20 8.93
CA GLU A 110 -13.57 17.16 7.83
C GLU A 110 -12.79 18.48 7.67
N ARG A 111 -13.42 19.60 8.04
CA ARG A 111 -12.79 20.91 8.04
C ARG A 111 -11.83 21.08 9.22
N ASP A 112 -12.24 20.62 10.40
CA ASP A 112 -11.44 20.70 11.61
C ASP A 112 -10.22 19.79 11.52
N ILE A 113 -10.39 18.54 11.07
CA ILE A 113 -9.27 17.61 10.87
C ILE A 113 -8.31 18.12 9.80
N HIS A 114 -8.81 18.77 8.74
CA HIS A 114 -7.95 19.36 7.73
C HIS A 114 -7.16 20.55 8.29
N SER A 115 -7.82 21.44 9.03
CA SER A 115 -7.18 22.58 9.70
C SER A 115 -6.11 22.11 10.71
N PHE A 116 -6.43 21.09 11.50
CA PHE A 116 -5.52 20.46 12.44
C PHE A 116 -4.30 19.86 11.73
N ARG A 117 -4.48 19.11 10.64
CA ARG A 117 -3.39 18.50 9.87
C ARG A 117 -2.59 19.49 9.04
N ARG A 118 -3.15 20.64 8.69
CA ARG A 118 -2.40 21.73 8.05
C ARG A 118 -1.45 22.40 9.04
N ASN A 119 -1.91 22.57 10.28
CA ASN A 119 -1.16 23.25 11.33
C ASN A 119 -0.17 22.33 12.04
N ASN A 120 -0.33 21.00 11.93
CA ASN A 120 0.52 20.01 12.56
C ASN A 120 1.11 19.03 11.54
N SER A 121 2.41 18.76 11.61
CA SER A 121 3.11 17.84 10.71
C SER A 121 2.87 16.38 11.10
N PHE A 122 1.62 15.91 11.03
CA PHE A 122 1.31 14.50 11.24
C PHE A 122 1.55 13.70 9.95
N PRO A 123 2.27 12.55 10.03
CA PRO A 123 2.42 11.67 8.90
C PRO A 123 1.04 11.24 8.40
N SER A 124 0.86 11.14 7.09
CA SER A 124 -0.40 10.63 6.56
C SER A 124 -0.59 9.18 6.97
N ARG A 125 -1.85 8.80 7.26
CA ARG A 125 -2.24 7.41 7.55
C ARG A 125 -1.70 6.44 6.48
N THR A 126 -1.68 6.89 5.23
CA THR A 126 -1.10 6.15 4.09
C THR A 126 0.40 5.86 4.24
N ARG A 127 1.21 6.73 4.86
CA ARG A 127 2.65 6.48 5.07
C ARG A 127 2.89 5.30 6.02
N ILE A 128 2.13 5.22 7.10
CA ILE A 128 2.26 4.13 8.08
C ILE A 128 1.96 2.79 7.41
N SER A 129 0.85 2.70 6.66
CA SER A 129 0.55 1.50 5.88
C SER A 129 1.63 1.20 4.83
N THR A 130 2.17 2.20 4.15
CA THR A 130 3.25 1.99 3.17
C THR A 130 4.50 1.39 3.82
N TYR A 131 4.89 1.85 5.00
CA TYR A 131 6.00 1.24 5.74
C TYR A 131 5.69 -0.19 6.18
N LEU A 132 4.46 -0.48 6.60
CA LEU A 132 4.02 -1.84 6.93
C LEU A 132 4.18 -2.77 5.72
N PHE A 133 3.65 -2.38 4.56
CA PHE A 133 3.78 -3.16 3.34
C PHE A 133 5.26 -3.32 2.95
N LEU A 134 6.07 -2.26 3.00
CA LEU A 134 7.50 -2.35 2.72
C LEU A 134 8.23 -3.33 3.65
N ALA A 135 7.92 -3.29 4.95
CA ALA A 135 8.50 -4.18 5.94
C ALA A 135 8.11 -5.65 5.69
N LEU A 136 6.84 -5.91 5.38
CA LEU A 136 6.34 -7.26 5.07
C LEU A 136 6.98 -7.82 3.79
N GLY A 137 7.09 -7.00 2.73
CA GLY A 137 7.74 -7.42 1.48
C GLY A 137 9.24 -7.63 1.66
N GLY A 138 9.90 -6.77 2.43
CA GLY A 138 11.29 -6.92 2.84
C GLY A 138 11.53 -8.22 3.61
N LEU A 139 10.64 -8.56 4.55
CA LEU A 139 10.71 -9.81 5.32
C LEU A 139 10.65 -11.04 4.41
N LEU A 140 9.70 -11.09 3.48
CA LEU A 140 9.57 -12.19 2.52
C LEU A 140 10.82 -12.35 1.65
N PHE A 141 11.36 -11.23 1.16
CA PHE A 141 12.57 -11.24 0.35
C PHE A 141 13.80 -11.69 1.13
N LEU A 142 14.02 -11.13 2.33
CA LEU A 142 15.14 -11.50 3.19
C LEU A 142 15.07 -12.98 3.58
N PHE A 143 13.88 -13.51 3.85
CA PHE A 143 13.68 -14.93 4.10
C PHE A 143 14.11 -15.79 2.90
N ALA A 144 13.61 -15.48 1.70
CA ALA A 144 13.96 -16.22 0.50
C ALA A 144 15.45 -16.14 0.13
N VAL A 145 16.07 -14.96 0.31
CA VAL A 145 17.51 -14.77 0.15
C VAL A 145 18.29 -15.59 1.19
N GLY A 146 17.87 -15.57 2.45
CA GLY A 146 18.46 -16.36 3.52
C GLY A 146 18.48 -17.85 3.18
N VAL A 147 17.33 -18.41 2.79
CA VAL A 147 17.22 -19.80 2.34
C VAL A 147 18.14 -20.07 1.14
N THR A 148 18.22 -19.15 0.17
CA THR A 148 19.10 -19.32 -1.01
C THR A 148 20.58 -19.33 -0.62
N LEU A 149 21.00 -18.45 0.29
CA LEU A 149 22.38 -18.36 0.76
C LEU A 149 22.78 -19.60 1.57
N GLU A 150 21.89 -20.09 2.43
CA GLU A 150 22.09 -21.32 3.20
C GLU A 150 22.20 -22.54 2.27
N PHE A 151 21.32 -22.67 1.28
CA PHE A 151 21.39 -23.76 0.31
C PHE A 151 22.68 -23.72 -0.52
N ARG A 152 23.21 -22.53 -0.80
CA ARG A 152 24.48 -22.37 -1.51
C ARG A 152 25.67 -22.83 -0.68
N SER A 153 25.72 -22.51 0.62
CA SER A 153 26.82 -22.96 1.49
C SER A 153 26.83 -24.49 1.63
N CYS A 154 25.64 -25.09 1.62
CA CYS A 154 25.40 -26.53 1.53
C CYS A 154 25.85 -27.15 0.19
N GLY A 155 25.40 -26.55 -0.93
CA GLY A 155 25.59 -27.06 -2.29
C GLY A 155 26.99 -26.81 -2.88
N ALA A 156 27.79 -25.92 -2.32
CA ALA A 156 29.19 -25.72 -2.73
C ALA A 156 30.06 -27.00 -2.57
N ALA A 157 29.60 -27.99 -1.80
CA ALA A 157 30.20 -29.32 -1.74
C ALA A 157 29.83 -30.25 -2.93
N SER A 158 28.76 -29.93 -3.67
CA SER A 158 28.21 -30.73 -4.79
C SER A 158 28.23 -29.92 -6.09
N ALA A 159 29.43 -29.66 -6.59
CA ALA A 159 29.79 -28.71 -7.65
C ALA A 159 29.28 -29.02 -9.10
N LYS A 160 28.00 -29.38 -9.30
CA LYS A 160 27.45 -29.64 -10.65
C LYS A 160 26.23 -28.82 -11.07
N HIS A 161 25.68 -27.95 -10.23
CA HIS A 161 24.57 -27.07 -10.61
C HIS A 161 24.95 -25.61 -10.36
N ALA A 162 25.79 -25.08 -11.25
CA ALA A 162 26.25 -23.69 -11.25
C ALA A 162 25.26 -22.72 -11.91
N ASP A 163 24.18 -23.22 -12.48
CA ASP A 163 23.13 -22.39 -13.05
C ASP A 163 22.24 -21.91 -11.90
N TRP A 164 22.30 -20.61 -11.62
CA TRP A 164 21.33 -19.97 -10.75
C TRP A 164 19.94 -20.37 -11.22
N PRO A 165 19.07 -20.91 -10.35
CA PRO A 165 17.72 -21.22 -10.77
C PRO A 165 17.10 -19.91 -11.25
N GLU A 166 16.59 -19.88 -12.48
CA GLU A 166 15.89 -18.73 -13.07
C GLU A 166 14.88 -18.12 -12.07
N ALA A 167 14.33 -18.94 -11.17
CA ALA A 167 13.52 -18.54 -10.03
C ALA A 167 14.10 -17.42 -9.15
N PHE A 168 15.43 -17.38 -8.91
CA PHE A 168 16.06 -16.32 -8.12
C PHE A 168 16.10 -14.98 -8.87
N GLN A 169 16.29 -15.03 -10.20
CA GLN A 169 16.20 -13.83 -11.04
C GLN A 169 14.78 -13.27 -11.03
N TRP A 170 13.77 -14.14 -11.09
CA TRP A 170 12.37 -13.72 -10.94
C TRP A 170 12.10 -13.10 -9.57
N LEU A 171 12.55 -13.74 -8.49
CA LEU A 171 12.39 -13.22 -7.13
C LEU A 171 12.98 -11.80 -6.98
N THR A 172 14.22 -11.60 -7.46
CA THR A 172 14.87 -10.28 -7.40
C THR A 172 14.14 -9.25 -8.27
N LEU A 173 13.75 -9.60 -9.49
CA LEU A 173 12.97 -8.72 -10.38
C LEU A 173 11.67 -8.28 -9.72
N PHE A 174 10.89 -9.22 -9.18
CA PHE A 174 9.62 -8.91 -8.52
C PHE A 174 9.82 -8.08 -7.25
N PHE A 175 10.87 -8.34 -6.48
CA PHE A 175 11.16 -7.57 -5.27
C PHE A 175 11.60 -6.13 -5.58
N PHE A 176 12.52 -5.93 -6.52
CA PHE A 176 12.93 -4.58 -6.90
C PHE A 176 11.81 -3.81 -7.60
N GLY A 177 10.99 -4.48 -8.42
CA GLY A 177 9.76 -3.91 -8.97
C GLY A 177 8.79 -3.49 -7.87
N TYR A 178 8.59 -4.35 -6.86
CA TYR A 178 7.79 -4.06 -5.68
C TYR A 178 8.31 -2.84 -4.91
N ILE A 179 9.60 -2.79 -4.57
CA ILE A 179 10.21 -1.64 -3.89
C ILE A 179 10.04 -0.37 -4.73
N ALA A 180 10.38 -0.41 -6.02
CA ALA A 180 10.29 0.75 -6.90
C ALA A 180 8.86 1.29 -6.93
N LEU A 181 7.87 0.40 -7.03
CA LEU A 181 6.46 0.73 -6.97
C LEU A 181 6.11 1.37 -5.62
N VAL A 182 6.40 0.71 -4.50
CA VAL A 182 6.08 1.22 -3.15
C VAL A 182 6.75 2.58 -2.88
N LEU A 183 8.03 2.75 -3.26
CA LEU A 183 8.75 4.01 -3.12
C LEU A 183 8.18 5.13 -4.01
N ALA A 184 7.65 4.80 -5.18
CA ALA A 184 6.94 5.78 -6.03
C ALA A 184 5.73 6.38 -5.31
N PHE A 185 5.09 5.65 -4.39
CA PHE A 185 4.00 6.15 -3.55
C PHE A 185 4.47 6.90 -2.29
N ILE A 186 5.74 6.78 -1.88
CA ILE A 186 6.32 7.58 -0.79
C ILE A 186 6.68 8.98 -1.29
N ARG A 187 7.04 9.13 -2.56
CA ARG A 187 7.46 10.43 -3.12
C ARG A 187 6.35 11.49 -2.94
N PRO A 188 6.71 12.70 -2.47
CA PRO A 188 5.75 13.79 -2.33
C PRO A 188 5.16 14.15 -3.71
N GLY A 189 3.87 13.84 -3.90
CA GLY A 189 3.17 14.00 -5.19
C GLY A 189 2.85 12.68 -5.93
N GLY A 190 3.19 11.51 -5.38
CA GLY A 190 2.83 10.23 -5.96
C GLY A 190 1.33 9.99 -5.93
N TRP A 191 0.74 9.70 -7.11
CA TRP A 191 -0.64 9.28 -7.49
C TRP A 191 -1.86 9.87 -6.77
N VAL A 192 -1.80 10.12 -5.47
CA VAL A 192 -2.75 10.95 -4.75
C VAL A 192 -2.51 12.38 -5.19
N THR A 193 -3.38 12.86 -6.09
CA THR A 193 -3.45 14.27 -6.47
C THR A 193 -3.43 15.09 -5.19
N LYS A 194 -2.63 16.16 -5.12
CA LYS A 194 -2.59 16.96 -3.90
C LYS A 194 -4.03 17.33 -3.56
N ARG A 195 -4.45 17.18 -2.31
CA ARG A 195 -5.85 17.44 -1.91
C ARG A 195 -6.31 18.83 -2.36
N THR A 196 -5.39 19.81 -2.38
CA THR A 196 -5.59 21.14 -2.97
C THR A 196 -6.04 21.11 -4.42
N ASP A 197 -5.47 20.22 -5.24
CA ASP A 197 -5.81 20.06 -6.65
C ASP A 197 -7.19 19.44 -6.80
N LEU A 198 -7.56 18.48 -5.93
CA LEU A 198 -8.93 17.93 -5.89
C LEU A 198 -9.94 19.01 -5.51
N ILE A 199 -9.65 19.81 -4.48
CA ILE A 199 -10.49 20.94 -4.06
C ILE A 199 -10.65 21.94 -5.21
N ASN A 200 -9.55 22.31 -5.87
CA ASN A 200 -9.58 23.23 -7.01
C ASN A 200 -10.41 22.68 -8.16
N ARG A 201 -10.26 21.39 -8.49
CA ARG A 201 -11.09 20.71 -9.51
C ARG A 201 -12.57 20.72 -9.15
N TRP A 202 -12.93 20.48 -7.89
CA TRP A 202 -14.32 20.57 -7.45
C TRP A 202 -14.88 22.00 -7.61
N ILE A 203 -14.08 23.01 -7.29
CA ILE A 203 -14.46 24.42 -7.47
C ILE A 203 -14.64 24.75 -8.96
N GLU A 204 -13.73 24.29 -9.82
CA GLU A 204 -13.82 24.49 -11.29
C GLU A 204 -15.06 23.82 -11.88
N LEU A 205 -15.30 22.55 -11.55
CA LEU A 205 -16.48 21.81 -12.00
C LEU A 205 -17.78 22.50 -11.59
N LYS A 206 -17.83 23.08 -10.39
CA LYS A 206 -19.00 23.85 -9.94
C LYS A 206 -19.20 25.16 -10.71
N ARG A 207 -18.12 25.89 -11.01
CA ARG A 207 -18.22 27.14 -11.79
C ARG A 207 -18.70 26.92 -13.23
N GLY A 208 -18.44 25.75 -13.81
CA GLY A 208 -18.92 25.40 -15.14
C GLY A 208 -20.40 25.03 -15.21
N GLN A 209 -21.08 24.85 -14.07
CA GLN A 209 -22.50 24.47 -13.99
C GLN A 209 -23.45 25.64 -13.68
N SER A 210 -22.91 26.82 -13.35
CA SER A 210 -23.65 28.06 -13.06
C SER A 210 -23.68 28.98 -14.27
#